data_AF-A0A8W8L8Z5-F1
#
_entry.id   AF-A0A8W8L8Z5-F1
#
_cell.length_a   1.000
_cell.length_b   1.000
_cell.length_c   1.000
_cell.angle_alpha   90.00
_cell.angle_beta   90.00
_cell.angle_gamma   90.00
#
_symmetry.space_group_name_H-M   'P 1'
#
loop_
_entity.id
_entity.type
_entity.pdbx_description
1 polymer ?
#
loop_
_entity_poly.entity_id
_entity_poly.type
_entity_poly.pdbx_seq_one_letter_code
_entity_poly.pdbx_strand_id
1 'polypeptide(L)'
;ELKKLNHSILVNFLDLIDILIKAPDSTKRTEKLEDLNLLFIHMHHLINEFRPHQARETLRVMMERQKKERAQISKNFETHLNKVKELIQTSLQSLPEDFSFDSKSLVKTELLQASQHHNGYDMETEPCDQLDRMMCDIVDGMG
;
A
#
# COMPACT_ATOMS: atom_id res chain seq x y z
N GLU A 1 4.30 -12.41 29.53
CA GLU A 1 2.90 -12.36 30.00
C GLU A 1 1.98 -13.39 29.33
N LEU A 2 1.71 -13.35 28.01
CA LEU A 2 0.78 -14.31 27.37
C LEU A 2 1.11 -15.80 27.64
N LYS A 3 2.40 -16.19 27.57
CA LYS A 3 2.86 -17.56 27.91
C LYS A 3 2.59 -17.95 29.36
N LYS A 4 2.78 -17.02 30.30
CA LYS A 4 2.51 -17.24 31.73
C LYS A 4 1.00 -17.39 31.97
N LEU A 5 0.20 -16.56 31.31
CA LEU A 5 -1.25 -16.61 31.39
C LEU A 5 -1.80 -17.92 30.80
N ASN A 6 -1.28 -18.37 29.67
CA ASN A 6 -1.60 -19.71 29.11
C ASN A 6 -1.28 -20.84 30.10
N HIS A 7 -0.12 -20.79 30.75
CA HIS A 7 0.24 -21.77 31.76
C HIS A 7 -0.73 -21.72 32.96
N SER A 8 -1.09 -20.53 33.42
CA SER A 8 -2.07 -20.32 34.50
C SER A 8 -3.45 -20.87 34.15
N ILE A 9 -3.93 -20.68 32.91
CA ILE A 9 -5.19 -21.26 32.42
C ILE A 9 -5.11 -22.79 32.44
N LEU A 10 -4.02 -23.36 31.92
CA LEU A 10 -3.84 -24.82 31.88
C LEU A 10 -3.87 -25.43 33.28
N VAL A 11 -3.16 -24.85 34.23
CA VAL A 11 -3.16 -25.32 35.62
C VAL A 11 -4.55 -25.22 36.24
N ASN A 12 -5.24 -24.07 36.10
CA ASN A 12 -6.60 -23.92 36.63
C ASN A 12 -7.61 -24.89 35.99
N PHE A 13 -7.42 -25.24 34.71
CA PHE A 13 -8.26 -26.24 34.04
C PHE A 13 -8.02 -27.66 34.59
N LEU A 14 -6.77 -28.04 34.85
CA LEU A 14 -6.45 -29.32 35.47
C LEU A 14 -6.98 -29.42 36.90
N ASP A 15 -6.87 -28.33 37.68
CA ASP A 15 -7.45 -28.25 39.03
C ASP A 15 -8.98 -28.39 38.99
N LEU A 16 -9.63 -27.77 38.00
CA LEU A 16 -11.08 -27.92 37.81
C LEU A 16 -11.45 -29.38 37.49
N ILE A 17 -10.69 -30.06 36.63
CA ILE A 17 -10.91 -31.50 36.34
C ILE A 17 -10.77 -32.33 37.61
N ASP A 18 -9.75 -32.08 38.43
CA ASP A 18 -9.54 -32.81 39.68
C ASP A 18 -10.72 -32.63 40.66
N ILE A 19 -11.27 -31.41 40.75
CA ILE A 19 -12.47 -31.12 41.54
C ILE A 19 -13.68 -31.88 40.99
N LEU A 20 -13.88 -31.90 39.66
CA LEU A 20 -15.00 -32.62 39.05
C LEU A 20 -14.95 -34.13 39.30
N ILE A 21 -13.76 -34.72 39.36
CA ILE A 21 -13.57 -36.14 39.66
C ILE A 21 -13.81 -36.44 41.14
N LYS A 22 -13.29 -35.60 42.04
CA LYS A 22 -13.30 -35.87 43.49
C LYS A 22 -14.57 -35.40 44.20
N ALA A 23 -15.10 -34.25 43.80
CA ALA A 23 -16.20 -33.56 44.50
C ALA A 23 -17.00 -32.68 43.53
N PRO A 24 -17.79 -33.28 42.61
CA PRO A 24 -18.46 -32.56 41.53
C PRO A 24 -19.50 -31.52 41.99
N ASP A 25 -20.09 -31.72 43.17
CA ASP A 25 -21.10 -30.82 43.74
C ASP A 25 -20.51 -29.76 44.68
N SER A 26 -19.18 -29.67 44.77
CA SER A 26 -18.51 -28.67 45.61
C SER A 26 -18.62 -27.27 45.02
N THR A 27 -18.80 -26.27 45.89
CA THR A 27 -18.71 -24.84 45.55
C THR A 27 -17.34 -24.45 44.98
N LYS A 28 -16.29 -25.25 45.23
CA LYS A 28 -14.96 -25.05 44.64
C LYS A 28 -14.98 -25.13 43.11
N ARG A 29 -15.92 -25.88 42.53
CA ARG A 29 -16.12 -25.94 41.08
C ARG A 29 -16.50 -24.57 40.52
N THR A 30 -17.45 -23.89 41.16
CA THR A 30 -17.91 -22.56 40.70
C THR A 30 -16.83 -21.51 40.89
N GLU A 31 -16.10 -21.54 42.01
CA GLU A 31 -14.93 -20.66 42.24
C GLU A 31 -13.88 -20.83 41.14
N LYS A 32 -13.54 -22.07 40.76
CA LYS A 32 -12.55 -22.31 39.69
C LYS A 32 -13.04 -21.90 38.30
N LEU A 33 -14.35 -21.98 38.04
CA LEU A 33 -14.93 -21.47 36.80
C LEU A 33 -14.84 -19.94 36.72
N GLU A 34 -15.06 -19.24 37.84
CA GLU A 34 -14.89 -17.79 37.92
C GLU A 34 -13.43 -17.37 37.71
N ASP A 35 -12.49 -18.08 38.33
CA ASP A 35 -11.05 -17.87 38.14
C ASP A 35 -10.65 -18.03 36.66
N LEU A 36 -11.12 -19.09 36.00
CA LEU A 36 -10.88 -19.32 34.58
C LEU A 36 -11.48 -18.22 33.72
N ASN A 37 -12.71 -17.79 34.02
CA ASN A 37 -13.35 -16.70 33.28
C ASN A 37 -12.52 -15.41 33.35
N LEU A 38 -12.03 -15.06 34.55
CA LEU A 38 -11.17 -13.90 34.74
C LEU A 38 -9.87 -14.01 33.94
N LEU A 39 -9.23 -15.19 33.91
CA LEU A 39 -8.03 -15.42 33.11
C LEU A 39 -8.30 -15.21 31.61
N PHE A 40 -9.43 -15.67 31.09
CA PHE A 40 -9.79 -15.44 29.69
C PHE A 40 -10.08 -13.97 29.38
N ILE A 41 -10.75 -13.25 30.28
CA ILE A 41 -10.97 -11.79 30.16
C ILE A 41 -9.62 -11.07 30.06
N HIS A 42 -8.68 -11.37 30.96
CA HIS A 42 -7.33 -10.81 30.90
C HIS A 42 -6.62 -11.15 29.60
N MET A 43 -6.74 -12.38 29.09
CA MET A 43 -6.16 -12.75 27.79
C MET A 43 -6.73 -11.89 26.65
N HIS A 44 -8.05 -11.71 26.61
CA HIS A 44 -8.71 -10.89 25.61
C HIS A 44 -8.21 -9.44 25.65
N HIS A 45 -8.05 -8.86 26.84
CA HIS A 45 -7.48 -7.51 26.98
C HIS A 45 -6.05 -7.43 26.44
N LEU A 46 -5.17 -8.37 26.80
CA LEU A 46 -3.80 -8.41 26.29
C LEU A 46 -3.74 -8.52 24.77
N ILE A 47 -4.60 -9.36 24.17
CA ILE A 47 -4.68 -9.51 22.71
C ILE A 47 -5.14 -8.20 22.07
N ASN A 48 -6.13 -7.53 22.67
CA ASN A 48 -6.65 -6.27 22.16
C ASN A 48 -5.61 -5.15 22.24
N GLU A 49 -4.84 -5.06 23.33
CA GLU A 49 -3.71 -4.14 23.45
C GLU A 49 -2.61 -4.40 22.42
N PHE A 50 -2.48 -5.65 21.96
CA PHE A 50 -1.51 -6.02 20.93
C PHE A 50 -1.97 -5.66 19.50
N ARG A 51 -3.28 -5.51 19.25
CA ARG A 51 -3.82 -5.22 17.90
C ARG A 51 -3.22 -3.98 17.23
N PRO A 52 -3.07 -2.82 17.90
CA PRO A 52 -2.44 -1.65 17.28
C PRO A 52 -0.98 -1.89 16.87
N HIS A 53 -0.23 -2.67 17.66
CA HIS A 53 1.12 -3.07 17.29
C HIS A 53 1.12 -3.97 16.05
N GLN A 54 0.25 -4.97 16.01
CA GLN A 54 0.09 -5.85 14.85
C GLN A 54 -0.28 -5.06 13.58
N ALA A 55 -1.22 -4.11 13.68
CA ALA A 55 -1.61 -3.27 12.54
C ALA A 55 -0.42 -2.47 11.98
N ARG A 56 0.43 -1.91 12.86
CA ARG A 56 1.65 -1.20 12.44
C ARG A 56 2.64 -2.13 11.74
N GLU A 57 2.83 -3.34 12.23
CA GLU A 57 3.74 -4.30 11.60
C GLU A 57 3.21 -4.78 10.24
N THR A 58 1.90 -5.05 10.14
CA THR A 58 1.25 -5.34 8.86
C THR A 58 1.45 -4.20 7.85
N LEU A 59 1.28 -2.95 8.28
CA LEU A 59 1.48 -1.79 7.43
C LEU A 59 2.95 -1.63 7.00
N ARG A 60 3.90 -1.85 7.91
CA ARG A 60 5.33 -1.85 7.60
C ARG A 60 5.66 -2.84 6.48
N VAL A 61 5.26 -4.10 6.66
CA VAL A 61 5.51 -5.16 5.67
C VAL A 61 4.85 -4.83 4.33
N MET A 62 3.63 -4.28 4.36
CA MET A 62 2.95 -3.83 3.15
C MET A 62 3.73 -2.73 2.42
N MET A 63 4.21 -1.71 3.13
CA MET A 63 4.98 -0.62 2.52
C MET A 63 6.34 -1.08 2.00
N GLU A 64 7.00 -2.02 2.69
CA GLU A 64 8.24 -2.62 2.21
C GLU A 64 8.04 -3.39 0.91
N ARG A 65 6.93 -4.13 0.77
CA ARG A 65 6.55 -4.79 -0.48
C ARG A 65 6.33 -3.77 -1.59
N GLN A 66 5.55 -2.72 -1.34
CA GLN A 66 5.28 -1.66 -2.33
C GLN A 66 6.57 -0.97 -2.80
N LYS A 67 7.51 -0.70 -1.88
CA LYS A 67 8.82 -0.13 -2.22
C LYS A 67 9.60 -1.05 -3.16
N LYS A 68 9.65 -2.35 -2.85
CA LYS A 68 10.33 -3.36 -3.69
C LYS A 68 9.71 -3.46 -5.07
N GLU A 69 8.38 -3.47 -5.16
CA GLU A 69 7.65 -3.52 -6.43
C GLU A 69 7.94 -2.28 -7.30
N ARG A 70 7.88 -1.08 -6.71
CA ARG A 70 8.22 0.16 -7.44
C ARG A 70 9.65 0.15 -7.97
N ALA A 71 10.61 -0.29 -7.16
CA ALA A 71 12.00 -0.41 -7.58
C ALA A 71 12.16 -1.41 -8.74
N GLN A 72 11.45 -2.54 -8.69
CA GLN A 72 11.48 -3.52 -9.76
C GLN A 72 10.85 -2.99 -11.06
N ILE A 73 9.74 -2.26 -10.97
CA ILE A 73 9.09 -1.62 -12.13
C ILE A 73 10.02 -0.61 -12.77
N SER A 74 10.65 0.28 -11.99
CA SER A 74 11.63 1.25 -12.53
C SER A 74 12.78 0.55 -13.25
N LYS A 75 13.34 -0.51 -12.67
CA LYS A 75 14.43 -1.28 -13.30
C LYS A 75 13.99 -1.93 -14.62
N ASN A 76 12.79 -2.51 -14.63
CA ASN A 76 12.23 -3.13 -15.84
C ASN A 76 12.00 -2.06 -16.93
N PHE A 77 11.49 -0.89 -16.54
CA PHE A 77 11.27 0.23 -17.45
C PHE A 77 12.58 0.72 -18.07
N GLU A 78 13.63 0.93 -17.27
CA GLU A 78 14.96 1.32 -17.76
C GLU A 78 15.52 0.28 -18.74
N THR A 79 15.38 -1.01 -18.42
CA THR A 79 15.81 -2.11 -19.30
C THR A 79 15.06 -2.06 -20.64
N HIS A 80 13.76 -1.79 -20.61
CA HIS A 80 12.95 -1.70 -21.83
C HIS A 80 13.32 -0.46 -22.66
N LEU A 81 13.56 0.68 -22.01
CA LEU A 81 14.01 1.91 -22.69
C LEU A 81 15.35 1.70 -23.40
N ASN A 82 16.33 1.08 -22.71
CA ASN A 82 17.63 0.79 -23.31
C ASN A 82 17.50 -0.11 -24.54
N LYS A 83 16.65 -1.15 -24.50
CA LYS A 83 16.36 -2.00 -25.67
C LYS A 83 15.74 -1.21 -26.82
N VAL A 84 14.77 -0.33 -26.55
CA VAL A 84 14.16 0.51 -27.59
C VAL A 84 15.21 1.44 -28.21
N LYS A 85 16.09 2.04 -27.41
CA LYS A 85 17.18 2.89 -27.89
C LYS A 85 18.14 2.12 -28.79
N GLU A 86 18.55 0.92 -28.38
CA GLU A 86 19.40 0.03 -29.18
C GLU A 86 18.74 -0.35 -30.52
N LEU A 87 17.45 -0.68 -30.50
CA LEU A 87 16.68 -0.99 -31.72
C LEU A 87 16.63 0.21 -32.66
N ILE A 88 16.29 1.40 -32.16
CA ILE A 88 16.25 2.62 -32.98
C ILE A 88 17.63 2.90 -33.58
N GLN A 89 18.70 2.82 -32.78
CA GLN A 89 20.06 3.06 -33.25
C GLN A 89 20.48 2.05 -34.33
N THR A 90 20.13 0.77 -34.15
CA THR A 90 20.39 -0.29 -35.14
C THR A 90 19.64 -0.01 -36.44
N SER A 91 18.36 0.36 -36.35
CA SER A 91 17.56 0.72 -37.53
C SER A 91 18.12 1.94 -38.25
N LEU A 92 18.55 2.97 -37.53
CA LEU A 92 19.16 4.18 -38.12
C LEU A 92 20.45 3.85 -38.88
N GLN A 93 21.30 2.99 -38.32
CA GLN A 93 22.54 2.52 -38.97
C GLN A 93 22.28 1.65 -40.20
N SER A 94 21.11 1.00 -40.28
CA SER A 94 20.72 0.17 -41.42
C SER A 94 20.11 0.95 -42.59
N LEU A 95 19.84 2.24 -42.42
CA LEU A 95 19.30 3.09 -43.49
C LEU A 95 20.44 3.56 -44.42
N PRO A 96 20.27 3.51 -45.76
CA PRO A 96 21.22 4.11 -46.70
C PRO A 96 21.34 5.63 -46.48
N GLU A 97 22.55 6.19 -46.54
CA GLU A 97 22.80 7.64 -46.33
C GLU A 97 22.15 8.56 -47.39
N ASP A 98 21.63 8.01 -48.49
CA ASP A 98 21.00 8.79 -49.57
C ASP A 98 19.50 9.02 -49.32
N PHE A 99 19.18 9.94 -48.40
CA PHE A 99 17.89 10.61 -48.38
C PHE A 99 18.10 12.12 -48.33
N SER A 100 18.11 12.76 -49.50
CA SER A 100 17.90 14.19 -49.64
C SER A 100 16.46 14.53 -49.24
N PHE A 101 16.19 14.77 -47.95
CA PHE A 101 14.86 15.16 -47.47
C PHE A 101 14.73 16.68 -47.43
N ASP A 102 13.80 17.20 -48.24
CA ASP A 102 13.52 18.63 -48.42
C ASP A 102 13.05 19.28 -47.10
N SER A 103 13.82 20.25 -46.60
CA SER A 103 13.79 20.78 -45.23
C SER A 103 12.61 21.71 -44.90
N LYS A 104 11.41 21.48 -45.46
CA LYS A 104 10.24 22.37 -45.29
C LYS A 104 9.21 21.96 -44.25
N SER A 105 9.40 20.85 -43.54
CA SER A 105 8.48 20.42 -42.47
C SER A 105 9.19 20.23 -41.14
N LEU A 106 9.78 21.31 -40.62
CA LEU A 106 10.19 21.38 -39.22
C LEU A 106 9.09 22.15 -38.47
N VAL A 107 8.26 21.42 -37.74
CA VAL A 107 7.36 21.98 -36.72
C VAL A 107 8.24 22.75 -35.74
N LYS A 108 8.08 24.08 -35.73
CA LYS A 108 8.88 24.99 -34.90
C LYS A 108 8.75 24.60 -33.43
N THR A 109 9.85 24.12 -32.87
CA THR A 109 10.06 23.80 -31.45
C THR A 109 9.88 25.00 -30.52
N GLU A 110 9.70 26.21 -31.07
CA GLU A 110 9.50 27.46 -30.34
C GLU A 110 8.17 27.51 -29.53
N LEU A 111 7.18 26.67 -29.86
CA LEU A 111 5.90 26.66 -29.13
C LEU A 111 5.98 26.00 -27.74
N LEU A 112 7.06 25.30 -27.42
CA LEU A 112 7.24 24.55 -26.15
C LEU A 112 7.97 25.36 -25.06
N GLN A 113 8.37 26.60 -25.34
CA GLN A 113 9.20 27.40 -24.42
C GLN A 113 8.52 28.67 -23.90
N ALA A 114 7.20 28.63 -23.71
CA ALA A 114 6.41 29.74 -23.16
C ALA A 114 5.84 29.48 -21.75
N SER A 115 6.52 28.70 -20.91
CA SER A 115 6.04 28.42 -19.54
C SER A 115 7.16 28.33 -18.50
N GLN A 116 8.13 29.25 -18.55
CA GLN A 116 9.11 29.42 -17.47
C GLN A 116 9.24 30.89 -17.09
N HIS A 117 8.23 31.42 -16.38
CA HIS A 117 8.42 32.48 -15.38
C HIS A 117 7.11 32.75 -14.61
N HIS A 118 6.93 32.13 -13.44
CA HIS A 118 6.66 32.89 -12.20
C HIS A 118 6.79 32.01 -10.95
N ASN A 119 7.68 32.43 -10.06
CA ASN A 119 7.71 32.07 -8.64
C ASN A 119 6.56 32.81 -7.93
N GLY A 120 5.88 32.15 -6.98
CA GLY A 120 5.02 32.82 -6.02
C GLY A 120 3.84 31.94 -5.59
N TYR A 121 3.80 31.58 -4.31
CA TYR A 121 2.59 31.07 -3.68
C TYR A 121 1.52 32.16 -3.71
N ASP A 122 0.42 31.92 -4.42
CA ASP A 122 -0.89 32.51 -4.11
C ASP A 122 -1.99 31.61 -4.68
N MET A 123 -2.99 31.32 -3.84
CA MET A 123 -4.13 30.50 -4.19
C MET A 123 -5.19 31.39 -4.85
N GLU A 124 -4.98 31.71 -6.13
CA GLU A 124 -6.03 32.27 -6.98
C GLU A 124 -6.51 31.17 -7.92
N THR A 125 -7.80 30.86 -7.85
CA THR A 125 -8.49 29.97 -8.80
C THR A 125 -8.19 30.42 -10.23
N GLU A 126 -7.45 29.60 -10.98
CA GLU A 126 -7.28 29.81 -12.41
C GLU A 126 -8.67 29.91 -13.07
N PRO A 127 -8.89 30.88 -13.97
CA PRO A 127 -10.11 30.91 -14.76
C PRO A 127 -10.08 29.69 -15.68
N CYS A 128 -11.01 28.76 -15.45
CA CYS A 128 -11.24 27.58 -16.29
C CYS A 128 -11.31 28.00 -17.76
N ASP A 129 -10.39 27.46 -18.57
CA ASP A 129 -10.23 27.85 -19.97
C ASP A 129 -11.44 27.40 -20.79
N GLN A 130 -11.76 28.08 -21.88
CA GLN A 130 -12.97 27.77 -22.66
C GLN A 130 -13.00 26.32 -23.18
N LEU A 131 -11.82 25.72 -23.39
CA LEU A 131 -11.67 24.32 -23.79
C LEU A 131 -12.00 23.34 -22.65
N ASP A 132 -11.66 23.68 -21.41
CA ASP A 132 -11.94 22.82 -20.24
C ASP A 132 -13.44 22.72 -19.99
N ARG A 133 -14.16 23.84 -20.18
CA ARG A 133 -15.62 23.85 -20.08
C ARG A 133 -16.28 22.99 -21.15
N MET A 134 -15.74 23.00 -22.37
CA MET A 134 -16.23 22.17 -23.46
C MET A 134 -15.99 20.68 -23.19
N MET A 135 -14.86 20.31 -22.56
CA MET A 135 -14.60 18.92 -22.18
C MET A 135 -15.55 18.43 -21.08
N CYS A 136 -15.85 19.26 -20.08
CA CYS A 136 -16.83 18.92 -19.04
C CYS A 136 -18.23 18.68 -19.65
N ASP A 137 -18.68 19.56 -20.54
CA ASP A 137 -19.99 19.43 -21.19
C ASP A 137 -20.10 18.14 -22.04
N ILE A 138 -19.01 17.69 -22.67
CA ILE A 138 -18.98 16.43 -23.42
C ILE A 138 -19.10 15.22 -22.49
N VAL A 139 -18.38 15.23 -21.36
CA VAL A 139 -18.40 14.13 -20.39
C VAL A 139 -19.77 14.02 -19.71
N ASP A 140 -20.37 15.16 -19.35
CA ASP A 140 -21.69 15.20 -18.73
C ASP A 140 -22.82 14.80 -19.70
N GLY A 141 -22.63 15.03 -21.01
CA GLY A 141 -23.56 14.58 -22.05
C GLY A 141 -23.51 13.08 -22.38
N MET A 142 -22.55 12.33 -21.80
CA MET A 142 -22.43 10.88 -21.97
C MET A 142 -23.06 10.07 -20.81
N GLY A 143 -23.63 10.75 -19.80
CA GLY A 143 -24.34 10.15 -18.66
C GLY A 143 -25.84 9.96 -18.88
#